data_AF-A0A392MAW8-F1
#
_entry.id   AF-A0A392MAW8-F1
#
_cell.length_a   1.000
_cell.length_b   1.000
_cell.length_c   1.000
_cell.angle_alpha   90.00
_cell.angle_beta   90.00
_cell.angle_gamma   90.00
#
_symmetry.space_group_name_H-M   'P 1'
#
loop_
_entity.id
_entity.type
_entity.pdbx_description
1 polymer ?
#
loop_
_entity_poly.entity_id
_entity_poly.type
_entity_poly.pdbx_seq_one_letter_code
_entity_poly.pdbx_strand_id
1 'polypeptide(L)'
;LNNPDLFDMYSAGIVLLQMAIPTLRSQAALKNFNLEMRTCGYDLNKWRDSTRMKSNSQILDSDSGRGWDLASKLISKRSSERTRRLSAASALRHPYFLLGGDQAAAVLSKFSFSTK
;
A
#
# COMPACT_ATOMS: atom_id res chain seq x y z
N LEU A 1 16.20 -0.57 -18.64
CA LEU A 1 16.46 0.71 -17.96
C LEU A 1 16.16 0.55 -16.47
N ASN A 2 17.13 0.85 -15.61
CA ASN A 2 16.96 0.87 -14.16
C ASN A 2 15.94 1.94 -13.81
N ASN A 3 14.76 1.54 -13.35
CA ASN A 3 13.77 2.45 -12.80
C ASN A 3 14.08 2.60 -11.30
N PRO A 4 14.71 3.72 -10.86
CA PRO A 4 15.08 3.90 -9.46
C PRO A 4 13.83 4.00 -8.57
N ASP A 5 12.76 4.60 -9.09
CA ASP A 5 11.48 4.78 -8.41
C ASP A 5 10.86 3.47 -7.90
N LEU A 6 11.13 2.34 -8.54
CA LEU A 6 10.64 1.03 -8.07
C LEU A 6 11.13 0.69 -6.66
N PHE A 7 12.30 1.19 -6.24
CA PHE A 7 12.72 1.02 -4.85
C PHE A 7 11.82 1.85 -3.92
N ASP A 8 11.62 3.12 -4.24
CA ASP A 8 10.78 4.05 -3.47
C ASP A 8 9.32 3.61 -3.41
N MET A 9 8.80 3.02 -4.49
CA MET A 9 7.42 2.52 -4.54
C MET A 9 7.17 1.37 -3.57
N TYR A 10 8.18 0.57 -3.22
CA TYR A 10 8.03 -0.42 -2.14
C TYR A 10 7.81 0.28 -0.82
N SER A 11 8.68 1.25 -0.50
CA SER A 11 8.57 2.06 0.71
C SER A 11 7.23 2.79 0.77
N ALA A 12 6.75 3.34 -0.34
CA ALA A 12 5.43 3.96 -0.45
C ALA A 12 4.30 2.96 -0.15
N GLY A 13 4.40 1.72 -0.64
CA GLY A 13 3.48 0.64 -0.31
C GLY A 13 3.47 0.27 1.18
N ILE A 14 4.65 0.23 1.82
CA ILE A 14 4.77 0.03 3.27
C ILE A 14 4.10 1.18 4.03
N VAL A 15 4.35 2.42 3.64
CA VAL A 15 3.72 3.61 4.25
C VAL A 15 2.20 3.56 4.11
N LEU A 16 1.69 3.19 2.93
CA LEU A 16 0.25 2.98 2.71
C LEU A 16 -0.34 1.95 3.69
N LEU A 17 0.32 0.80 3.84
CA LEU A 17 -0.09 -0.23 4.79
C LEU A 17 -0.04 0.26 6.24
N GLN A 18 0.98 1.03 6.62
CA GLN A 18 1.09 1.58 7.98
C GLN A 18 0.06 2.67 8.25
N MET A 19 -0.34 3.46 7.25
CA MET A 19 -1.45 4.41 7.39
C MET A 19 -2.76 3.68 7.63
N ALA A 20 -3.04 2.62 6.84
CA ALA A 20 -4.29 1.88 6.92
C ALA A 20 -4.38 0.88 8.08
N ILE A 21 -3.26 0.26 8.49
CA ILE A 21 -3.19 -0.79 9.49
C ILE A 21 -2.28 -0.32 10.65
N PRO A 22 -2.83 0.31 11.70
CA PRO A 22 -2.03 0.91 12.77
C PRO A 22 -1.10 -0.06 13.49
N THR A 23 -1.43 -1.35 13.55
CA THR A 23 -0.61 -2.37 14.18
C THR A 23 0.74 -2.59 13.48
N LEU A 24 0.88 -2.20 12.21
CA LEU A 24 2.14 -2.27 11.45
C LEU A 24 3.09 -1.09 11.72
N ARG A 25 2.70 -0.08 12.52
CA ARG A 25 3.51 1.11 12.78
C ARG A 25 4.67 0.86 13.76
N SER A 26 4.56 -0.16 14.61
CA SER A 26 5.64 -0.48 15.55
C SER A 26 6.83 -1.12 14.82
N GLN A 27 8.05 -0.84 15.30
CA GLN A 27 9.26 -1.40 14.70
C GLN A 27 9.27 -2.94 14.76
N ALA A 28 8.76 -3.53 15.84
CA ALA A 28 8.65 -4.97 16.00
C ALA A 28 7.67 -5.59 14.99
N ALA A 29 6.48 -5.01 14.84
CA ALA A 29 5.50 -5.47 13.86
C ALA A 29 6.03 -5.36 12.42
N LEU A 30 6.75 -4.27 12.09
CA LEU A 30 7.32 -4.09 10.76
C LEU A 30 8.46 -5.10 10.48
N LYS A 31 9.27 -5.44 11.49
CA LYS A 31 10.29 -6.51 11.37
C LYS A 31 9.62 -7.87 11.08
N ASN A 32 8.57 -8.21 11.82
CA ASN A 32 7.81 -9.45 11.63
C ASN A 32 7.13 -9.49 10.26
N PHE A 33 6.46 -8.40 9.86
CA PHE A 33 5.86 -8.27 8.54
C PHE A 33 6.86 -8.52 7.41
N ASN A 34 8.06 -7.92 7.48
CA ASN A 34 9.09 -8.13 6.47
C ASN A 34 9.57 -9.59 6.40
N LEU A 35 9.60 -10.30 7.53
CA LEU A 35 9.92 -11.73 7.57
C LEU A 35 8.81 -12.56 6.90
N GLU A 36 7.55 -12.31 7.27
CA GLU A 36 6.39 -12.99 6.72
C GLU A 36 6.24 -12.76 5.22
N MET A 37 6.50 -11.54 4.74
CA MET A 37 6.50 -11.21 3.31
C MET A 37 7.55 -12.00 2.52
N ARG A 38 8.73 -12.25 3.10
CA ARG A 38 9.75 -13.13 2.48
C ARG A 38 9.24 -14.56 2.37
N THR A 39 8.61 -15.08 3.43
CA THR A 39 7.99 -16.42 3.45
C THR A 39 6.84 -16.53 2.44
N CYS A 40 6.08 -15.46 2.24
CA CYS A 40 5.00 -15.39 1.27
C CYS A 40 5.48 -15.12 -0.16
N GLY A 41 6.80 -15.01 -0.42
CA GLY A 41 7.33 -14.73 -1.75
C GLY A 41 7.00 -13.33 -2.27
N TYR A 42 6.77 -12.38 -1.37
CA TYR A 42 6.28 -11.03 -1.62
C TYR A 42 4.86 -10.93 -2.19
N ASP A 43 4.04 -11.96 -1.99
CA ASP A 43 2.61 -11.92 -2.28
C ASP A 43 1.84 -11.38 -1.06
N LEU A 44 1.31 -10.16 -1.18
CA LEU A 44 0.56 -9.50 -0.12
C LEU A 44 -0.79 -10.18 0.14
N ASN A 45 -1.44 -10.75 -0.88
CA ASN A 45 -2.73 -11.41 -0.70
C ASN A 45 -2.53 -12.71 0.09
N LYS A 46 -1.49 -13.46 -0.24
CA LYS A 46 -1.09 -14.64 0.55
C LYS A 46 -0.75 -14.26 2.00
N TRP A 47 -0.06 -13.15 2.21
CA TRP A 47 0.21 -12.64 3.55
C TRP A 47 -1.09 -12.30 4.29
N ARG A 48 -2.03 -11.58 3.64
CA ARG A 48 -3.33 -11.22 4.20
C ARG A 48 -4.14 -12.44 4.65
N ASP A 49 -4.11 -13.51 3.86
CA ASP A 49 -4.82 -14.74 4.18
C ASP A 49 -4.19 -15.51 5.36
N SER A 50 -2.87 -15.37 5.54
CA SER A 50 -2.12 -16.00 6.63
C SER A 50 -2.18 -15.24 7.96
N THR A 51 -2.38 -13.93 7.92
CA THR A 51 -2.36 -13.09 9.12
C THR A 51 -3.71 -13.08 9.85
N ARG A 52 -3.66 -13.05 11.18
CA ARG A 52 -4.86 -12.93 12.02
C ARG A 52 -5.37 -11.48 12.14
N MET A 53 -4.71 -10.53 11.47
CA MET A 53 -4.95 -9.08 11.55
C MET A 53 -6.19 -8.59 10.75
N LYS A 54 -7.31 -9.33 10.81
CA LYS A 54 -8.50 -9.05 9.98
C LYS A 54 -9.26 -7.77 10.34
N SER A 55 -9.14 -7.28 11.58
CA SER A 55 -10.00 -6.20 12.09
C SER A 55 -9.56 -4.78 11.71
N ASN A 56 -8.32 -4.59 11.24
CA ASN A 56 -7.74 -3.25 11.04
C ASN A 56 -7.46 -2.89 9.58
N SER A 57 -8.12 -3.56 8.62
CA SER A 57 -7.88 -3.38 7.19
C SER A 57 -9.06 -2.79 6.42
N GLN A 58 -10.11 -2.36 7.12
CA GLN A 58 -11.35 -1.86 6.52
C GLN A 58 -11.12 -0.76 5.47
N ILE A 59 -10.17 0.15 5.71
CA ILE A 59 -9.83 1.22 4.76
C ILE A 59 -9.33 0.65 3.41
N LEU A 60 -8.60 -0.46 3.44
CA LEU A 60 -8.09 -1.11 2.22
C LEU A 60 -9.14 -2.00 1.54
N ASP A 61 -10.11 -2.49 2.31
CA ASP A 61 -11.25 -3.28 1.83
C ASP A 61 -12.33 -2.44 1.15
N SER A 62 -12.40 -1.14 1.48
CA SER A 62 -13.28 -0.16 0.83
C SER A 62 -13.12 -0.13 -0.70
N ASP A 63 -14.16 0.33 -1.39
CA ASP A 63 -14.21 0.47 -2.85
C ASP A 63 -13.84 -0.80 -3.62
N SER A 64 -14.38 -1.94 -3.16
CA SER A 64 -14.11 -3.27 -3.73
C SER A 64 -12.66 -3.73 -3.59
N GLY A 65 -11.99 -3.37 -2.49
CA GLY A 65 -10.63 -3.84 -2.21
C GLY A 65 -9.53 -3.17 -3.05
N ARG A 66 -9.80 -1.98 -3.64
CA ARG A 66 -8.83 -1.27 -4.48
C ARG A 66 -7.57 -0.84 -3.74
N GLY A 67 -7.68 -0.61 -2.43
CA GLY A 67 -6.52 -0.30 -1.58
C GLY A 67 -5.56 -1.49 -1.48
N TRP A 68 -6.11 -2.69 -1.29
CA TRP A 68 -5.33 -3.93 -1.34
C TRP A 68 -4.70 -4.19 -2.70
N ASP A 69 -5.46 -3.99 -3.78
CA ASP A 69 -4.95 -4.14 -5.15
C ASP A 69 -3.76 -3.21 -5.41
N LEU A 70 -3.87 -1.92 -5.06
CA LEU A 70 -2.75 -0.98 -5.16
C LEU A 70 -1.56 -1.43 -4.29
N ALA A 71 -1.79 -1.71 -3.00
CA ALA A 71 -0.73 -2.10 -2.07
C ALA A 71 0.04 -3.34 -2.55
N SER A 72 -0.68 -4.35 -3.04
CA SER A 72 -0.08 -5.59 -3.57
C SER A 72 0.87 -5.32 -4.73
N LYS A 73 0.48 -4.42 -5.65
CA LYS A 73 1.27 -4.03 -6.81
C LYS A 73 2.49 -3.19 -6.44
N LEU A 74 2.42 -2.38 -5.38
CA LEU A 74 3.52 -1.56 -4.86
C LEU A 74 4.59 -2.37 -4.14
N ILE A 75 4.20 -3.41 -3.39
CA ILE A 75 5.15 -4.19 -2.58
C ILE A 75 5.63 -5.48 -3.26
N SER A 76 5.08 -5.80 -4.42
CA SER A 76 5.48 -6.96 -5.24
C SER A 76 7.00 -6.99 -5.50
N LYS A 77 7.55 -8.20 -5.71
CA LYS A 77 8.99 -8.37 -5.99
C LYS A 77 9.36 -7.69 -7.30
N ARG A 78 10.49 -6.95 -7.29
CA ARG A 78 10.98 -6.15 -8.43
C ARG A 78 11.17 -6.97 -9.73
N SER A 79 11.40 -8.28 -9.63
CA SER A 79 11.79 -9.15 -10.74
C SER A 79 10.85 -10.33 -10.99
N SER A 80 9.62 -10.35 -10.48
CA SER A 80 8.73 -11.46 -10.81
C SER A 80 8.19 -11.30 -12.23
N GLU A 81 8.42 -12.27 -13.13
CA GLU A 81 7.91 -12.21 -14.52
C GLU A 81 6.39 -12.02 -14.60
N ARG A 82 5.66 -12.41 -13.54
CA ARG A 82 4.18 -12.36 -13.49
C ARG A 82 3.62 -11.03 -13.00
N THR A 83 4.36 -10.28 -12.19
CA THR A 83 3.90 -9.00 -11.63
C THR A 83 5.07 -8.03 -11.49
N ARG A 84 5.09 -7.00 -12.33
CA ARG A 84 6.07 -5.93 -12.19
C ARG A 84 5.55 -4.90 -11.19
N ARG A 85 6.37 -4.56 -10.21
CA ARG A 85 6.09 -3.44 -9.30
C ARG A 85 5.74 -2.18 -10.09
N LEU A 86 4.68 -1.49 -9.69
CA LEU A 86 4.27 -0.26 -10.38
C LEU A 86 5.35 0.83 -10.20
N SER A 87 5.59 1.58 -11.27
CA SER A 87 6.28 2.86 -11.20
C SER A 87 5.38 3.91 -10.53
N ALA A 88 5.96 5.01 -10.07
CA ALA A 88 5.20 6.12 -9.46
C ALA A 88 4.09 6.64 -10.39
N ALA A 89 4.44 6.86 -11.67
CA ALA A 89 3.49 7.33 -12.68
C ALA A 89 2.35 6.32 -12.94
N SER A 90 2.65 5.02 -12.90
CA SER A 90 1.63 3.98 -13.08
C SER A 90 0.73 3.85 -11.85
N ALA A 91 1.30 4.01 -10.65
CA ALA A 91 0.56 4.00 -9.39
C ALA A 91 -0.47 5.15 -9.34
N LEU A 92 -0.12 6.37 -9.76
CA LEU A 92 -1.06 7.50 -9.79
C LEU A 92 -2.24 7.30 -10.74
N ARG A 93 -2.08 6.48 -11.79
CA ARG A 93 -3.16 6.11 -12.72
C ARG A 93 -4.03 4.96 -12.19
N HIS A 94 -3.71 4.42 -11.02
CA HIS A 94 -4.46 3.32 -10.44
C HIS A 94 -5.88 3.77 -10.07
N PRO A 95 -6.91 2.94 -10.29
CA PRO A 95 -8.29 3.32 -9.97
C PRO A 95 -8.55 3.69 -8.50
N TYR A 96 -7.65 3.30 -7.59
CA TYR A 96 -7.64 3.75 -6.20
C TYR A 96 -7.58 5.29 -6.08
N PHE A 97 -6.81 5.96 -6.94
CA PHE A 97 -6.69 7.41 -6.93
C PHE A 97 -7.72 8.11 -7.84
N LEU A 98 -8.23 7.43 -8.87
CA LEU A 98 -9.18 8.02 -9.83
C LEU A 98 -10.57 8.23 -9.24
N LEU A 99 -11.03 7.33 -8.36
CA LEU A 99 -12.31 7.47 -7.66
C LEU A 99 -12.18 8.30 -6.36
N GLY A 100 -10.95 8.49 -5.88
CA GLY A 100 -10.63 9.23 -4.67
C GLY A 100 -10.19 10.68 -4.89
N GLY A 101 -10.05 11.17 -6.13
CA GLY A 101 -9.54 12.51 -6.43
C GLY A 101 -10.37 13.62 -5.75
N ASP A 102 -11.69 13.54 -5.84
CA ASP A 102 -12.60 14.50 -5.19
C ASP A 102 -12.59 14.37 -3.67
N GLN A 103 -12.45 13.15 -3.15
CA GLN A 103 -12.35 12.89 -1.71
C GLN A 103 -11.03 13.41 -1.14
N ALA A 104 -9.93 13.24 -1.87
CA ALA A 104 -8.61 13.76 -1.50
C ALA A 104 -8.62 15.29 -1.47
N ALA A 105 -9.22 15.94 -2.48
CA ALA A 105 -9.41 17.38 -2.49
C ALA A 105 -10.24 17.88 -1.29
N ALA A 106 -11.33 17.17 -0.95
CA ALA A 106 -12.18 17.49 0.21
C ALA A 106 -11.49 17.25 1.57
N VAL A 107 -10.54 16.32 1.64
CA VAL A 107 -9.72 16.13 2.85
C VAL A 107 -8.65 17.21 2.95
N LEU A 108 -7.96 17.53 1.85
CA LEU A 108 -6.95 18.59 1.81
C LEU A 108 -7.55 19.96 2.16
N SER A 109 -8.77 20.25 1.71
CA SER A 109 -9.46 21.49 2.08
C SER A 109 -9.69 21.59 3.60
N LYS A 110 -9.92 20.48 4.31
CA LYS A 110 -10.08 20.47 5.78
C LYS A 110 -8.77 20.82 6.51
N PHE A 111 -7.62 20.47 5.93
CA PHE A 111 -6.31 20.81 6.50
C PHE A 111 -5.92 22.28 6.24
N SER A 112 -6.37 22.88 5.13
CA SER A 112 -6.12 24.30 4.82
C SER A 112 -6.81 25.29 5.76
N PHE A 113 -7.77 24.87 6.58
CA PHE A 113 -8.45 25.76 7.55
C PHE A 113 -7.73 25.90 8.91
N SER A 114 -6.62 25.19 9.13
CA SER A 114 -5.90 25.23 10.42
C SER A 114 -4.74 26.23 10.46
N THR A 115 -4.65 27.15 9.48
CA THR A 115 -3.67 28.24 9.49
C THR A 115 -4.40 29.57 9.69
N LYS A 116 -4.70 29.88 10.96
CA LYS A 116 -4.99 31.24 11.44
C LYS A 116 -4.24 31.45 12.74
#